data_AF-A0A972Q0S2-F1
#
_entry.id   AF-A0A972Q0S2-F1
#
_cell.length_a   1.000
_cell.length_b   1.000
_cell.length_c   1.000
_cell.angle_alpha   90.00
_cell.angle_beta   90.00
_cell.angle_gamma   90.00
#
_symmetry.space_group_name_H-M   'P 1'
#
loop_
_entity.id
_entity.type
_entity.pdbx_description
1 polymer ?
#
loop_
_entity_poly.entity_id
_entity_poly.type
_entity_poly.pdbx_seq_one_letter_code
_entity_poly.pdbx_strand_id
1 'polypeptide(L)'
;MTTEEKSGREGRGAFYEISRKVLLAAIGAAVVAQDEIEGFVNRLVERGEMAEKDARKLVQEVLDRREKLEKERRASREQARAGAVATRADVEALSARIAELNKKIEELKKEKGV
;
A
#
# COMPACT_ATOMS: atom_id res chain seq x y z
N MET A 1 -9.79 44.85 -30.89
CA MET A 1 -10.75 43.75 -30.62
C MET A 1 -10.16 42.51 -31.29
N THR A 2 -9.78 41.43 -30.62
CA THR A 2 -10.14 40.89 -29.30
C THR A 2 -9.03 39.91 -28.92
N THR A 3 -8.35 40.17 -27.82
CA THR A 3 -7.25 39.36 -27.29
C THR A 3 -7.75 38.64 -26.04
N GLU A 4 -8.65 37.65 -26.17
CA GLU A 4 -9.31 37.03 -25.00
C GLU A 4 -9.48 35.51 -25.07
N GLU A 5 -8.62 34.75 -25.77
CA GLU A 5 -8.74 33.27 -25.79
C GLU A 5 -7.67 32.48 -25.00
N LYS A 6 -6.72 33.13 -24.30
CA LYS A 6 -5.61 32.39 -23.65
C LYS A 6 -5.79 31.99 -22.17
N SER A 7 -6.87 32.35 -21.50
CA SER A 7 -6.99 32.11 -20.04
C SER A 7 -7.60 30.74 -19.64
N GLY A 8 -8.28 30.04 -20.56
CA GLY A 8 -9.08 28.85 -20.20
C GLY A 8 -8.35 27.50 -20.10
N ARG A 9 -7.03 27.43 -20.33
CA ARG A 9 -6.28 26.16 -20.42
C ARG A 9 -5.35 25.90 -19.23
N GLU A 10 -4.87 26.96 -18.56
CA GLU A 10 -3.92 26.84 -17.44
C GLU A 10 -4.58 26.33 -16.15
N GLY A 11 -5.82 26.74 -15.86
CA GLY A 11 -6.55 26.31 -14.66
C GLY A 11 -6.97 24.83 -14.65
N ARG A 12 -7.30 24.25 -15.82
CA ARG A 12 -7.70 22.84 -15.95
C ARG A 12 -6.52 21.88 -15.76
N GLY A 13 -5.33 22.24 -16.26
CA GLY A 13 -4.12 21.43 -16.09
C GLY A 13 -3.64 21.39 -14.64
N ALA A 14 -3.70 22.52 -13.92
CA ALA A 14 -3.26 22.58 -12.53
C ALA A 14 -4.12 21.71 -11.60
N PHE A 15 -5.45 21.77 -11.74
CA PHE A 15 -6.36 20.95 -10.95
C PHE A 15 -6.23 19.45 -11.28
N TYR A 16 -6.07 19.11 -12.57
CA TYR A 16 -5.79 17.75 -13.02
C TYR A 16 -4.50 17.20 -12.41
N GLU A 17 -3.40 17.96 -12.45
CA GLU A 17 -2.12 17.50 -11.89
C GLU A 17 -2.16 17.33 -10.37
N ILE A 18 -2.88 18.20 -9.66
CA ILE A 18 -3.06 18.07 -8.21
C ILE A 18 -3.90 16.84 -7.88
N SER A 19 -5.05 16.66 -8.52
CA SER A 19 -5.91 15.48 -8.31
C SER A 19 -5.22 14.17 -8.70
N ARG A 20 -4.45 14.17 -9.79
CA ARG A 20 -3.58 13.06 -10.20
C ARG A 20 -2.55 12.72 -9.12
N LYS A 21 -1.83 13.70 -8.58
CA LYS A 21 -0.85 13.47 -7.50
C LYS A 21 -1.49 12.92 -6.24
N VAL A 22 -2.66 13.46 -5.85
CA VAL A 22 -3.42 12.97 -4.69
C VAL A 22 -3.86 11.52 -4.91
N LEU A 23 -4.40 11.19 -6.09
CA LEU A 23 -4.80 9.83 -6.43
C LEU A 23 -3.59 8.87 -6.41
N LEU A 24 -2.45 9.28 -7.00
CA LEU A 24 -1.20 8.52 -7.01
C LEU A 24 -0.62 8.29 -5.60
N ALA A 25 -0.78 9.25 -4.69
CA ALA A 25 -0.39 9.10 -3.30
C ALA A 25 -1.34 8.17 -2.51
N ALA A 26 -2.64 8.20 -2.82
CA ALA A 26 -3.66 7.40 -2.14
C ALA A 26 -3.59 5.89 -2.43
N ILE A 27 -2.94 5.50 -3.53
CA ILE A 27 -2.85 4.10 -4.01
C ILE A 27 -2.13 3.13 -3.05
N GLY A 28 -1.43 3.63 -2.02
CA GLY A 28 -0.88 2.79 -0.94
C GLY A 28 -1.74 2.70 0.32
N ALA A 29 -2.65 3.66 0.55
CA ALA A 29 -3.43 3.78 1.78
C ALA A 29 -4.87 3.27 1.66
N ALA A 30 -5.42 3.21 0.44
CA ALA A 30 -6.77 2.72 0.16
C ALA A 30 -6.75 1.51 -0.78
N VAL A 31 -7.49 0.45 -0.43
CA VAL A 31 -7.74 -0.69 -1.33
C VAL A 31 -8.84 -0.28 -2.32
N VAL A 32 -8.47 0.36 -3.42
CA VAL A 32 -9.41 0.75 -4.48
C VAL A 32 -9.39 -0.30 -5.60
N ALA A 33 -10.55 -0.77 -6.06
CA ALA A 33 -10.65 -1.69 -7.20
C ALA A 33 -10.29 -0.97 -8.52
N GLN A 34 -9.88 -1.74 -9.54
CA GLN A 34 -9.57 -1.16 -10.87
C GLN A 34 -10.82 -0.52 -11.48
N ASP A 35 -11.95 -1.22 -11.42
CA ASP A 35 -13.26 -0.75 -11.93
C ASP A 35 -13.69 0.59 -11.30
N GLU A 36 -13.38 0.82 -10.03
CA GLU A 36 -13.73 2.08 -9.33
C GLU A 36 -12.88 3.25 -9.84
N ILE A 37 -11.61 3.01 -10.18
CA ILE A 37 -10.72 4.01 -10.78
C ILE A 37 -11.18 4.34 -12.19
N GLU A 38 -11.51 3.33 -12.99
CA GLU A 38 -12.04 3.54 -14.34
C GLU A 38 -13.36 4.31 -14.31
N GLY A 39 -14.28 3.95 -13.42
CA GLY A 39 -15.53 4.66 -13.22
C GLY A 39 -15.34 6.11 -12.78
N PHE A 40 -14.40 6.38 -11.86
CA PHE A 40 -14.08 7.75 -11.44
C PHE A 40 -13.55 8.60 -12.58
N VAL A 41 -12.61 8.04 -13.35
CA VAL A 41 -11.97 8.73 -14.46
C VAL A 41 -12.97 8.97 -15.61
N ASN A 42 -13.82 7.99 -15.92
CA ASN A 42 -14.86 8.14 -16.95
C ASN A 42 -15.84 9.27 -16.61
N ARG A 43 -16.26 9.40 -15.34
CA ARG A 43 -17.10 10.53 -14.90
C ARG A 43 -16.43 11.89 -15.11
N LEU A 44 -15.10 11.99 -14.95
CA LEU A 44 -14.37 13.22 -15.21
C LEU A 44 -14.31 13.54 -16.71
N VAL A 45 -14.25 12.52 -17.57
CA VAL A 45 -14.34 12.71 -19.03
C VAL A 45 -15.73 13.14 -19.45
N GLU A 46 -16.79 12.48 -18.95
CA GLU A 46 -18.18 12.82 -19.23
C GLU A 46 -18.54 14.25 -18.84
N ARG A 47 -17.96 14.74 -17.73
CA ARG A 47 -18.12 16.12 -17.26
C ARG A 47 -17.26 17.13 -18.03
N GLY A 48 -16.44 16.69 -18.97
CA GLY A 48 -15.50 17.53 -19.72
C GLY A 48 -14.34 18.07 -18.87
N GLU A 49 -14.13 17.51 -17.68
CA GLU A 49 -13.07 17.89 -16.74
C GLU A 49 -11.73 17.23 -17.09
N MET A 50 -11.75 16.17 -17.90
CA MET A 50 -10.57 15.43 -18.35
C MET A 50 -10.71 14.96 -19.80
N ALA A 51 -9.60 14.94 -20.56
CA ALA A 51 -9.60 14.36 -21.89
C ALA A 51 -9.53 12.82 -21.80
N GLU A 52 -10.19 12.12 -22.73
CA GLU A 52 -10.19 10.65 -22.79
C GLU A 52 -8.78 10.04 -22.86
N LYS A 53 -7.86 10.73 -23.55
CA LYS A 53 -6.45 10.32 -23.63
C LYS A 53 -5.76 10.41 -22.28
N ASP A 54 -6.03 11.45 -21.51
CA ASP A 54 -5.43 11.68 -20.19
C ASP A 54 -6.00 10.71 -19.17
N ALA A 55 -7.29 10.41 -19.29
CA ALA A 55 -7.98 9.36 -18.54
C ALA A 55 -7.31 7.99 -18.71
N ARG A 56 -7.11 7.53 -19.96
CA ARG A 56 -6.44 6.26 -20.25
C ARG A 56 -5.03 6.22 -19.70
N LYS A 57 -4.30 7.34 -19.80
CA LYS A 57 -2.94 7.47 -19.26
C LYS A 57 -2.93 7.37 -17.73
N LEU A 58 -3.87 8.03 -17.06
CA LEU A 58 -3.98 8.01 -15.61
C LEU A 58 -4.25 6.61 -15.08
N VAL A 59 -5.16 5.85 -15.72
CA VAL A 59 -5.43 4.45 -15.34
C VAL A 59 -4.16 3.60 -15.44
N GLN A 60 -3.41 3.72 -16.54
CA GLN A 60 -2.14 2.98 -16.71
C GLN A 60 -1.11 3.34 -15.65
N GLU A 61 -0.90 4.62 -15.37
CA GLU A 61 0.04 5.07 -14.34
C GLU A 61 -0.30 4.58 -12.94
N VAL A 62 -1.61 4.47 -12.63
CA VAL A 62 -2.09 3.90 -11.38
C VAL A 62 -1.75 2.40 -11.29
N LEU A 63 -1.96 1.65 -12.37
CA LEU A 63 -1.63 0.21 -12.44
C LEU A 63 -0.11 -0.01 -12.29
N ASP A 64 0.69 0.73 -13.04
CA ASP A 64 2.15 0.66 -12.98
C ASP A 64 2.67 0.99 -11.56
N ARG A 65 2.09 2.02 -10.92
CA ARG A 65 2.47 2.39 -9.56
C ARG A 65 2.15 1.30 -8.55
N ARG A 66 1.01 0.63 -8.69
CA ARG A 66 0.63 -0.53 -7.85
C ARG A 66 1.61 -1.67 -8.01
N GLU A 67 1.94 -2.04 -9.24
CA GLU A 67 2.88 -3.12 -9.50
C GLU A 67 4.25 -2.84 -8.88
N LYS A 68 4.74 -1.61 -9.03
CA LYS A 68 6.00 -1.17 -8.42
C LYS A 68 5.98 -1.27 -6.90
N LEU A 69 4.91 -0.78 -6.26
CA LEU A 69 4.75 -0.86 -4.80
C LEU A 69 4.68 -2.31 -4.31
N GLU A 70 3.98 -3.19 -5.03
CA GLU A 70 3.94 -4.62 -4.68
C GLU A 70 5.32 -5.28 -4.83
N LYS A 71 6.09 -4.95 -5.87
CA LYS A 71 7.48 -5.42 -6.03
C LYS A 71 8.38 -4.95 -4.89
N GLU A 72 8.32 -3.66 -4.54
CA GLU A 72 9.08 -3.10 -3.42
C GLU A 72 8.69 -3.75 -2.08
N ARG A 73 7.40 -3.99 -1.85
CA ARG A 73 6.90 -4.65 -0.65
C ARG A 73 7.34 -6.12 -0.58
N ARG A 74 7.36 -6.84 -1.71
CA ARG A 74 7.87 -8.21 -1.78
C ARG A 74 9.37 -8.26 -1.47
N ALA A 75 10.16 -7.40 -2.10
CA ALA A 75 11.60 -7.29 -1.85
C ALA A 75 11.90 -6.96 -0.37
N SER A 76 11.14 -6.03 0.23
CA SER A 76 11.26 -5.70 1.65
C SER A 76 10.90 -6.88 2.57
N ARG A 77 9.86 -7.65 2.24
CA ARG A 77 9.50 -8.86 3.00
C ARG A 77 10.55 -9.96 2.88
N GLU A 78 11.14 -10.13 1.71
CA GLU A 78 12.22 -11.09 1.49
C GLU A 78 13.48 -10.71 2.30
N GLN A 79 13.85 -9.42 2.32
CA GLN A 79 14.91 -8.93 3.19
C GLN A 79 14.59 -9.10 4.68
N ALA A 80 13.36 -8.78 5.10
CA ALA A 80 12.93 -8.97 6.49
C ALA A 80 12.96 -10.45 6.89
N ARG A 81 12.58 -11.36 5.99
CA ARG A 81 12.68 -12.82 6.21
C ARG A 81 14.13 -13.30 6.27
N ALA A 82 15.01 -12.73 5.44
CA ALA A 82 16.45 -13.04 5.48
C ALA A 82 17.10 -12.59 6.80
N GLY A 83 16.64 -11.48 7.40
CA GLY A 83 17.07 -11.04 8.73
C GLY A 83 16.39 -11.75 9.91
N ALA A 84 15.25 -12.41 9.68
CA ALA A 84 14.46 -13.10 10.70
C ALA A 84 14.66 -14.64 10.70
N VAL A 85 15.80 -15.12 10.21
CA VAL A 85 16.15 -16.54 10.32
C VAL A 85 16.52 -16.84 11.77
N ALA A 86 15.58 -17.42 12.51
CA ALA A 86 15.83 -17.92 13.85
C ALA A 86 17.05 -18.86 13.84
N THR A 87 18.04 -18.57 14.66
CA THR A 87 19.28 -19.35 14.74
C THR A 87 19.05 -20.62 15.57
N ARG A 88 19.93 -21.62 15.46
CA ARG A 88 19.91 -22.79 16.36
C ARG A 88 19.97 -22.37 17.84
N ALA A 89 20.73 -21.32 18.16
CA ALA A 89 20.85 -20.79 19.51
C ALA A 89 19.51 -20.22 20.02
N ASP A 90 18.72 -19.58 19.15
CA ASP A 90 17.39 -19.06 19.51
C ASP A 90 16.43 -20.21 19.84
N VAL A 91 16.50 -21.31 19.09
CA VAL A 91 15.69 -22.52 19.34
C VAL A 91 16.09 -23.16 20.67
N GLU A 92 17.38 -23.33 20.94
CA GLU A 92 17.89 -23.89 22.20
C GLU A 92 17.51 -23.02 23.41
N ALA A 93 17.63 -21.69 23.30
CA ALA A 93 17.23 -20.76 24.35
C ALA A 93 15.73 -20.83 24.65
N LEU A 94 14.88 -20.97 23.63
CA LEU A 94 13.44 -21.16 23.80
C LEU A 94 13.11 -22.52 24.43
N SER A 95 13.78 -23.60 24.02
CA SER A 95 13.62 -24.92 24.63
C SER A 95 13.97 -24.91 26.11
N ALA A 96 15.06 -24.23 26.50
CA ALA A 96 15.44 -24.07 27.89
C ALA A 96 14.38 -23.31 28.71
N ARG A 97 13.83 -22.22 28.17
CA ARG A 97 12.74 -21.45 28.81
C ARG A 97 11.47 -22.29 28.97
N ILE A 98 11.11 -23.09 27.98
CA ILE A 98 9.96 -23.99 28.05
C ILE A 98 10.16 -25.03 29.17
N ALA A 99 11.36 -25.62 29.26
CA ALA A 99 11.68 -26.57 30.33
C ALA A 99 11.59 -25.93 31.72
N GLU A 100 12.09 -24.70 31.88
CA GLU A 100 12.02 -23.95 33.13
C GLU A 100 10.55 -23.64 33.52
N LEU A 101 9.74 -23.20 32.56
CA LEU A 101 8.32 -22.91 32.78
C LEU A 101 7.55 -24.18 33.16
N ASN A 102 7.81 -25.30 32.49
CA ASN A 102 7.19 -26.58 32.84
C ASN A 102 7.55 -27.00 34.26
N LYS A 103 8.80 -26.79 34.69
CA LYS A 103 9.22 -27.09 36.06
C LYS A 103 8.49 -26.23 37.08
N LYS A 104 8.36 -24.92 36.83
CA LYS A 104 7.59 -24.00 37.69
C LYS A 104 6.11 -24.38 37.77
N ILE A 105 5.51 -24.82 36.67
CA ILE A 105 4.11 -25.29 36.64
C ILE A 105 3.94 -26.55 37.50
N GLU A 106 4.86 -27.50 37.41
CA GLU A 106 4.82 -28.73 38.22
C GLU A 106 5.05 -28.46 39.71
N GLU A 107 5.94 -27.53 40.05
CA GLU A 107 6.14 -27.07 41.43
C GLU A 107 4.88 -26.40 41.99
N LEU A 108 4.25 -25.50 41.21
CA LEU A 108 2.99 -24.85 41.59
C LEU A 108 1.82 -25.84 41.71
N LYS A 109 1.75 -26.88 40.87
CA LYS A 109 0.76 -27.94 41.01
C LYS A 109 0.95 -28.72 42.32
N LYS A 110 2.19 -29.09 42.64
CA LYS A 110 2.52 -29.77 43.90
C LYS A 110 2.19 -28.92 45.13
N GLU A 111 2.45 -27.61 45.09
CA GLU A 111 2.10 -26.69 46.18
C GLU A 111 0.58 -26.49 46.32
N LYS A 112 -0.18 -26.53 45.22
CA LYS A 112 -1.65 -26.35 45.24
C LYS A 112 -2.45 -27.63 45.50
N GLY A 113 -1.81 -28.78 45.67
CA GLY A 113 -2.48 -30.01 46.11
C GLY A 113 -3.59 -30.49 45.17
N VAL A 114 -3.37 -30.43 43.86
CA VAL A 114 -4.17 -31.12 42.83
C VAL A 114 -3.26 -32.06 42.05
#